data_AF-A0ABC8TG28-F1
#
_entry.id   AF-A0ABC8TG28-F1
#
_cell.length_a   1.000
_cell.length_b   1.000
_cell.length_c   1.000
_cell.angle_alpha   90.00
_cell.angle_beta   90.00
_cell.angle_gamma   90.00
#
_symmetry.space_group_name_H-M   'P 1'
#
loop_
_entity.id
_entity.type
_entity.pdbx_description
1 polymer ?
#
loop_
_entity_poly.entity_id
_entity_poly.type
_entity_poly.pdbx_seq_one_letter_code
_entity_poly.pdbx_strand_id
1 'polypeptide(L)'
;MVLDMAKLLTFPLPLLSVAHQQLIAGCSHGRRDDDDATLLKVWEKVLGVNIVDAANAETYDPEELAKQISAKSDSINRIGFIGLGAMGFGMATHLLRSKFCVRGYDVYEPTLSRFANAGGLRGSSPAEVSKDVNVLIVMVTNEAQAESVLFGDLGAVSALPSGASIILSSTVSPAFVSQLERRLQSRFCSLCFKYPF
;
A
#
# COMPACT_ATOMS: atom_id res chain seq x y z
N MET A 1 5.30 23.57 -14.66
CA MET A 1 4.29 22.76 -13.93
C MET A 1 4.96 21.43 -13.59
N VAL A 2 5.07 21.04 -12.31
CA VAL A 2 5.88 19.88 -11.85
C VAL A 2 5.57 18.57 -12.61
N LEU A 3 4.33 18.42 -13.07
CA LEU A 3 3.89 17.30 -13.92
C LEU A 3 4.56 17.22 -15.30
N ASP A 4 5.02 18.34 -15.86
CA ASP A 4 5.71 18.35 -17.16
C ASP A 4 7.20 17.99 -17.01
N MET A 5 7.84 18.36 -15.90
CA MET A 5 9.20 17.89 -15.59
C MET A 5 9.24 16.38 -15.28
N ALA A 6 8.18 15.83 -14.69
CA ALA A 6 8.02 14.39 -14.43
C ALA A 6 8.22 13.54 -15.68
N LYS A 7 7.59 13.98 -16.78
CA LYS A 7 7.61 13.30 -18.07
C LYS A 7 8.97 13.41 -18.74
N LEU A 8 9.66 14.53 -18.56
CA LEU A 8 11.01 14.75 -19.08
C LEU A 8 12.08 13.93 -18.33
N LEU A 9 11.90 13.69 -17.04
CA LEU A 9 12.86 12.96 -16.20
C LEU A 9 12.61 11.44 -16.13
N THR A 10 11.60 10.92 -16.85
CA THR A 10 11.23 9.49 -16.85
C THR A 10 10.99 8.91 -15.44
N PHE A 11 10.62 9.78 -14.49
CA PHE A 11 10.46 9.41 -13.09
C PHE A 11 9.02 8.92 -12.84
N PRO A 12 8.78 7.90 -11.99
CA PRO A 12 7.44 7.36 -11.79
C PRO A 12 6.47 8.43 -11.30
N LEU A 13 5.47 8.76 -12.14
CA LEU A 13 4.45 9.78 -11.85
C LEU A 13 3.78 9.64 -10.47
N PRO A 14 3.49 8.42 -9.96
CA PRO A 14 2.92 8.27 -8.62
C PRO A 14 3.84 8.79 -7.51
N LEU A 15 5.16 8.59 -7.63
CA LEU A 15 6.12 9.04 -6.62
C LEU A 15 6.28 10.56 -6.64
N LEU A 16 6.31 11.15 -7.83
CA LEU A 16 6.37 12.61 -7.95
C LEU A 16 5.10 13.28 -7.42
N SER A 17 3.93 12.67 -7.67
CA SER A 17 2.67 13.17 -7.13
C SER A 17 2.69 13.21 -5.60
N VAL A 18 3.20 12.14 -4.96
CA VAL A 18 3.35 12.07 -3.50
C VAL A 18 4.31 13.14 -3.01
N ALA A 19 5.48 13.30 -3.63
CA ALA A 19 6.46 14.33 -3.25
C ALA A 19 5.90 15.75 -3.39
N HIS A 20 5.14 16.02 -4.46
CA HIS A 20 4.48 17.30 -4.68
C HIS A 20 3.34 17.56 -3.67
N GLN A 21 2.64 16.52 -3.25
CA GLN A 21 1.63 16.63 -2.20
C GLN A 21 2.25 16.92 -0.83
N GLN A 22 3.38 16.29 -0.50
CA GLN A 22 4.15 16.58 0.71
C GLN A 22 4.68 18.03 0.72
N LEU A 23 5.08 18.53 -0.46
CA LEU A 23 5.49 19.93 -0.67
C LEU A 23 4.34 20.91 -0.38
N ILE A 24 3.17 20.71 -0.99
CA ILE A 24 1.99 21.58 -0.78
C ILE A 24 1.53 21.55 0.67
N ALA A 25 1.51 20.38 1.30
CA ALA A 25 1.18 20.23 2.70
C ALA A 25 2.19 20.98 3.61
N GLY A 26 3.47 21.00 3.24
CA GLY A 26 4.47 21.81 3.95
C GLY A 26 4.24 23.31 3.78
N CYS A 27 3.92 23.77 2.57
CA CYS A 27 3.66 25.18 2.29
C CYS A 27 2.41 25.71 3.02
N SER A 28 1.38 24.90 3.22
CA SER A 28 0.15 25.33 3.93
C SER A 28 0.33 25.52 5.44
N HIS A 29 1.43 24.98 6.01
CA HIS A 29 1.78 25.12 7.43
C HIS A 29 2.82 26.23 7.69
N GLY A 30 3.28 26.94 6.64
CA GLY A 30 4.21 28.06 6.73
C GLY A 30 3.54 29.38 7.09
N ARG A 31 4.00 30.02 8.18
CA ARG A 31 3.63 31.39 8.55
C ARG A 31 4.32 32.36 7.59
N ARG A 32 3.60 33.39 7.13
CA ARG A 32 3.90 34.29 6.00
C ARG A 32 5.15 35.18 6.11
N ASP A 33 6.12 34.87 6.98
CA ASP A 33 7.15 35.84 7.39
C ASP A 33 8.56 35.26 7.64
N ASP A 34 8.87 34.06 7.16
CA ASP A 34 10.22 33.48 7.28
C ASP A 34 10.65 32.91 5.93
N ASP A 35 11.46 33.67 5.20
CA ASP A 35 11.78 33.45 3.78
C ASP A 35 12.87 32.37 3.55
N ASP A 36 13.30 31.66 4.59
CA ASP A 36 14.32 30.63 4.46
C ASP A 36 13.97 29.31 5.20
N ALA A 37 14.02 28.22 4.43
CA ALA A 37 13.96 26.80 4.84
C ALA A 37 12.59 26.22 5.30
N THR A 38 11.52 26.47 4.54
CA THR A 38 10.14 26.06 4.91
C THR A 38 9.83 24.57 4.77
N LEU A 39 10.54 23.80 3.95
CA LEU A 39 10.30 22.34 3.83
C LEU A 39 11.10 21.52 4.81
N LEU A 40 12.37 21.87 4.98
CA LEU A 40 13.26 21.16 5.91
C LEU A 40 12.67 21.17 7.32
N LYS A 41 12.31 22.34 7.85
CA LYS A 41 11.71 22.46 9.19
C LYS A 41 10.40 21.65 9.35
N VAL A 42 9.58 21.55 8.30
CA VAL A 42 8.36 20.74 8.32
C VAL A 42 8.69 19.25 8.34
N TRP A 43 9.63 18.82 7.50
CA TRP A 43 10.06 17.42 7.44
C TRP A 43 10.77 16.98 8.71
N GLU A 44 11.61 17.83 9.29
CA GLU A 44 12.25 17.61 10.60
C GLU A 44 11.22 17.40 11.69
N LYS A 45 10.17 18.23 11.71
CA LYS A 45 9.10 18.17 12.71
C LYS A 45 8.16 16.98 12.53
N VAL A 46 7.84 16.62 11.28
CA VAL A 46 6.93 15.50 10.97
C VAL A 46 7.61 14.16 11.16
N LEU A 47 8.89 14.05 10.82
CA LEU A 47 9.65 12.81 10.86
C LEU A 47 10.52 12.65 12.11
N GLY A 48 10.64 13.69 12.94
CA GLY A 48 11.42 13.67 14.18
C GLY A 48 12.93 13.55 13.95
N VAL A 49 13.41 13.97 12.79
CA VAL A 49 14.83 13.89 12.37
C VAL A 49 15.41 15.29 12.26
N ASN A 50 16.67 15.46 12.62
CA ASN A 50 17.44 16.66 12.32
C ASN A 50 18.13 16.47 10.96
N ILE A 51 17.74 17.24 9.94
CA ILE A 51 18.22 17.03 8.58
C ILE A 51 19.66 17.51 8.42
N VAL A 52 20.12 18.47 9.23
CA VAL A 52 21.54 18.89 9.23
C VAL A 52 22.44 17.76 9.73
N ASP A 53 22.00 17.00 10.73
CA ASP A 53 22.73 15.82 11.21
C ASP A 53 22.68 14.67 10.19
N ALA A 54 21.56 14.48 9.50
CA ALA A 54 21.41 13.48 8.44
C ALA A 54 22.20 13.81 7.17
N ALA A 55 22.39 15.09 6.83
CA ALA A 55 23.19 15.52 5.69
C ALA A 55 24.70 15.34 5.92
N ASN A 56 25.13 15.25 7.19
CA ASN A 56 26.51 14.96 7.58
C ASN A 56 26.76 13.47 7.82
N ALA A 57 25.72 12.63 7.83
CA ALA A 57 25.86 11.19 7.81
C ALA A 57 26.23 10.72 6.39
N GLU A 58 27.05 9.67 6.30
CA GLU A 58 27.66 9.18 5.05
C GLU A 58 26.68 9.12 3.86
N THR A 59 27.20 9.52 2.69
CA THR A 59 26.48 9.65 1.42
C THR A 59 25.63 8.42 1.11
N TYR A 60 24.32 8.63 1.02
CA TYR A 60 23.31 7.66 0.63
C TYR A 60 23.60 7.00 -0.73
N ASP A 61 23.83 5.69 -0.75
CA ASP A 61 23.89 4.87 -1.98
C ASP A 61 22.57 4.08 -2.18
N PRO A 62 21.75 4.42 -3.19
CA PRO A 62 20.52 3.71 -3.52
C PRO A 62 20.73 2.21 -3.79
N GLU A 63 21.87 1.82 -4.35
CA GLU A 63 22.15 0.41 -4.66
C GLU A 63 22.43 -0.40 -3.40
N GLU A 64 23.10 0.20 -2.43
CA GLU A 64 23.42 -0.45 -1.16
C GLU A 64 22.16 -0.63 -0.30
N LEU A 65 21.28 0.37 -0.27
CA LEU A 65 19.97 0.22 0.38
C LEU A 65 19.11 -0.83 -0.32
N ALA A 66 19.08 -0.87 -1.66
CA ALA A 66 18.35 -1.89 -2.41
C ALA A 66 18.88 -3.31 -2.15
N LYS A 67 20.20 -3.46 -2.01
CA LYS A 67 20.85 -4.72 -1.60
C LYS A 67 20.50 -5.10 -0.16
N GLN A 68 20.50 -4.15 0.77
CA GLN A 68 20.13 -4.39 2.16
C GLN A 68 18.65 -4.74 2.32
N ILE A 69 17.76 -4.07 1.59
CA ILE A 69 16.33 -4.39 1.54
C ILE A 69 16.14 -5.79 0.93
N SER A 70 16.80 -6.11 -0.18
CA SER A 70 16.70 -7.45 -0.80
C SER A 70 17.28 -8.55 0.08
N ALA A 71 18.36 -8.29 0.82
CA ALA A 71 18.99 -9.25 1.72
C ALA A 71 18.20 -9.49 3.01
N LYS A 72 17.40 -8.51 3.43
CA LYS A 72 16.60 -8.56 4.68
C LYS A 72 15.11 -8.86 4.45
N SER A 73 14.66 -8.84 3.20
CA SER A 73 13.27 -9.15 2.86
C SER A 73 13.08 -10.67 2.83
N ASP A 74 12.21 -11.18 3.70
CA ASP A 74 11.64 -12.51 3.50
C ASP A 74 11.02 -12.59 2.10
N SER A 75 11.25 -13.69 1.39
CA SER A 75 10.70 -13.87 0.04
C SER A 75 9.16 -13.85 0.10
N ILE A 76 8.55 -12.71 -0.25
CA ILE A 76 7.10 -12.56 -0.38
C ILE A 76 6.67 -13.37 -1.59
N ASN A 77 6.31 -14.63 -1.36
CA ASN A 77 5.95 -15.54 -2.45
C ASN A 77 4.44 -15.72 -2.60
N ARG A 78 3.66 -15.41 -1.55
CA ARG A 78 2.21 -15.69 -1.50
C ARG A 78 1.41 -14.43 -1.18
N ILE A 79 0.58 -14.03 -2.13
CA ILE A 79 -0.27 -12.83 -2.05
C ILE A 79 -1.74 -13.26 -2.09
N GLY A 80 -2.51 -12.78 -1.12
CA GLY A 80 -3.97 -12.83 -1.16
C GLY A 80 -4.52 -11.58 -1.85
N PHE A 81 -5.50 -11.73 -2.72
CA PHE A 81 -6.14 -10.62 -3.42
C PHE A 81 -7.65 -10.72 -3.30
N ILE A 82 -8.30 -9.71 -2.73
CA ILE A 82 -9.75 -9.67 -2.56
C ILE A 82 -10.32 -8.49 -3.35
N GLY A 83 -11.24 -8.81 -4.26
CA GLY A 83 -11.87 -7.88 -5.19
C GLY A 83 -11.20 -7.92 -6.57
N LEU A 84 -11.80 -8.66 -7.49
CA LEU A 84 -11.33 -8.87 -8.87
C LEU A 84 -12.19 -8.12 -9.88
N GLY A 85 -12.66 -6.92 -9.49
CA GLY A 85 -13.34 -5.98 -10.37
C GLY A 85 -12.40 -5.36 -11.42
N ALA A 86 -12.84 -4.30 -12.11
CA ALA A 86 -12.10 -3.71 -13.24
C ALA A 86 -10.65 -3.35 -12.90
N MET A 87 -10.41 -2.68 -11.77
CA MET A 87 -9.05 -2.32 -11.32
C MET A 87 -8.32 -3.52 -10.69
N GLY A 88 -8.99 -4.23 -9.76
CA GLY A 88 -8.39 -5.33 -9.02
C GLY A 88 -7.92 -6.49 -9.90
N PHE A 89 -8.67 -6.82 -10.96
CA PHE A 89 -8.28 -7.84 -11.92
C PHE A 89 -6.97 -7.50 -12.65
N GLY A 90 -6.82 -6.24 -13.09
CA GLY A 90 -5.58 -5.76 -13.72
C GLY A 90 -4.37 -5.86 -12.78
N MET A 91 -4.57 -5.47 -11.52
CA MET A 91 -3.53 -5.58 -10.49
C MET A 91 -3.15 -7.04 -10.20
N ALA A 92 -4.13 -7.92 -9.98
CA ALA A 92 -3.90 -9.32 -9.67
C ALA A 92 -3.21 -10.07 -10.82
N THR A 93 -3.63 -9.82 -12.06
CA THR A 93 -2.98 -10.43 -13.24
C THR A 93 -1.58 -9.87 -13.51
N HIS A 94 -1.32 -8.61 -13.17
CA HIS A 94 0.05 -8.07 -13.22
C HIS A 94 0.97 -8.79 -12.21
N LEU A 95 0.50 -9.04 -10.99
CA LEU A 95 1.26 -9.80 -9.98
C LEU A 95 1.57 -11.23 -10.46
N LEU A 96 0.62 -11.91 -11.12
CA LEU A 96 0.86 -13.22 -11.74
C LEU A 96 1.95 -13.16 -12.82
N ARG A 97 1.95 -12.12 -13.67
CA ARG A 97 2.97 -11.92 -14.71
C ARG A 97 4.37 -11.71 -14.10
N SER A 98 4.41 -11.06 -12.94
CA SER A 98 5.63 -10.85 -12.15
C SER A 98 6.04 -12.07 -11.32
N LYS A 99 5.43 -13.25 -11.56
CA LYS A 99 5.77 -14.54 -10.96
C LYS A 99 5.43 -14.69 -9.47
N PHE A 100 4.58 -13.83 -8.92
CA PHE A 100 4.02 -14.04 -7.59
C PHE A 100 2.95 -15.13 -7.61
N CYS A 101 2.84 -15.92 -6.53
CA CYS A 101 1.70 -16.80 -6.32
C CYS A 101 0.54 -15.98 -5.75
N VAL A 102 -0.51 -15.79 -6.55
CA VAL A 102 -1.67 -14.98 -6.16
C VAL A 102 -2.89 -15.88 -6.01
N ARG A 103 -3.50 -15.84 -4.82
CA ARG A 103 -4.83 -16.42 -4.56
C ARG A 103 -5.86 -15.30 -4.51
N GLY A 104 -6.91 -15.40 -5.32
CA GLY A 104 -7.91 -14.37 -5.52
C GLY A 104 -9.30 -14.77 -5.01
N TYR A 105 -10.03 -13.81 -4.45
CA TYR A 105 -11.46 -13.93 -4.13
C TYR A 105 -12.24 -12.74 -4.69
N ASP A 106 -13.43 -13.00 -5.19
CA ASP A 106 -14.44 -12.02 -5.58
C ASP A 106 -15.82 -12.65 -5.39
N VAL A 107 -16.82 -11.83 -5.09
CA VAL A 107 -18.20 -12.32 -4.90
C VAL A 107 -18.84 -12.79 -6.22
N TYR A 108 -18.32 -12.34 -7.36
CA TYR A 108 -18.86 -12.63 -8.67
C TYR A 108 -18.11 -13.79 -9.34
N GLU A 109 -18.71 -14.98 -9.32
CA GLU A 109 -18.09 -16.22 -9.82
C GLU A 109 -17.46 -16.15 -11.24
N PRO A 110 -18.02 -15.42 -12.22
CA PRO A 110 -17.38 -15.26 -13.52
C PRO A 110 -16.02 -14.53 -13.48
N THR A 111 -15.78 -13.59 -12.56
CA THR A 111 -14.46 -12.94 -12.42
C THR A 111 -13.43 -13.92 -11.86
N LEU A 112 -13.83 -14.79 -10.93
CA LEU A 112 -12.98 -15.86 -10.41
C LEU A 112 -12.59 -16.87 -11.49
N SER A 113 -13.54 -17.26 -12.33
CA SER A 113 -13.29 -18.14 -13.47
C SER A 113 -12.29 -17.50 -14.46
N ARG A 114 -12.49 -16.21 -14.77
CA ARG A 114 -11.57 -15.44 -15.61
C ARG A 114 -10.18 -15.33 -14.98
N PHE A 115 -10.08 -15.20 -13.66
CA PHE A 115 -8.81 -15.10 -12.95
C PHE A 115 -8.06 -16.43 -12.92
N ALA A 116 -8.75 -17.55 -12.72
CA ALA A 116 -8.15 -18.89 -12.87
C ALA A 116 -7.60 -19.12 -14.28
N ASN A 117 -8.34 -18.72 -15.31
CA ASN A 117 -7.88 -18.82 -16.69
C ASN A 117 -6.63 -17.97 -16.97
N ALA A 118 -6.39 -16.92 -16.16
CA ALA A 118 -5.17 -16.11 -16.21
C ALA A 118 -4.00 -16.70 -15.40
N GLY A 119 -4.17 -17.88 -14.77
CA GLY A 119 -3.17 -18.57 -13.97
C GLY A 119 -3.24 -18.28 -12.46
N GLY A 120 -4.29 -17.60 -12.00
CA GLY A 120 -4.49 -17.32 -10.57
C GLY A 120 -5.11 -18.48 -9.81
N LEU A 121 -4.82 -18.59 -8.51
CA LEU A 121 -5.49 -19.54 -7.63
C LEU A 121 -6.82 -18.93 -7.14
N ARG A 122 -7.89 -19.71 -7.12
CA ARG A 122 -9.19 -19.26 -6.61
C ARG A 122 -9.32 -19.59 -5.13
N GLY A 123 -9.84 -18.66 -4.34
CA GLY A 123 -10.35 -18.94 -3.01
C GLY A 123 -11.88 -18.93 -3.00
N SER A 124 -12.48 -19.63 -2.04
CA SER A 124 -13.93 -19.68 -1.81
C SER A 124 -14.43 -18.61 -0.83
N SER A 125 -13.53 -17.95 -0.10
CA SER A 125 -13.86 -16.90 0.88
C SER A 125 -12.67 -15.96 1.15
N PRO A 126 -12.91 -14.76 1.73
CA PRO A 126 -11.87 -13.87 2.22
C PRO A 126 -10.90 -14.56 3.20
N ALA A 127 -11.44 -15.35 4.13
CA ALA A 127 -10.65 -16.13 5.09
C ALA A 127 -9.71 -17.13 4.38
N GLU A 128 -10.20 -17.88 3.38
CA GLU A 128 -9.37 -18.86 2.68
C GLU A 128 -8.25 -18.21 1.85
N VAL A 129 -8.53 -17.06 1.22
CA VAL A 129 -7.52 -16.29 0.48
C VAL A 129 -6.44 -15.73 1.41
N SER A 130 -6.81 -15.49 2.66
CA SER A 130 -5.93 -14.91 3.67
C SER A 130 -5.05 -15.94 4.38
N LYS A 131 -5.26 -17.24 4.14
CA LYS A 131 -4.42 -18.30 4.73
C LYS A 131 -3.04 -18.33 4.09
N ASP A 132 -2.01 -18.40 4.93
CA ASP A 132 -0.60 -18.57 4.54
C ASP A 132 -0.04 -17.49 3.61
N VAL A 133 -0.67 -16.31 3.54
CA VAL A 133 -0.18 -15.17 2.75
C VAL A 133 0.70 -14.24 3.57
N ASN A 134 1.70 -13.66 2.92
CA ASN A 134 2.53 -12.61 3.54
C ASN A 134 1.88 -11.23 3.38
N VAL A 135 1.15 -11.05 2.28
CA VAL A 135 0.48 -9.79 1.94
C VAL A 135 -0.95 -10.09 1.50
N LEU A 136 -1.91 -9.36 2.06
CA LEU A 136 -3.30 -9.34 1.61
C LEU A 136 -3.61 -7.99 1.00
N ILE A 137 -4.05 -7.99 -0.26
CA ILE A 137 -4.53 -6.80 -0.96
C ILE A 137 -6.06 -6.82 -0.98
N VAL A 138 -6.68 -5.75 -0.50
CA VAL A 138 -8.13 -5.56 -0.52
C VAL A 138 -8.47 -4.39 -1.44
N MET A 139 -9.24 -4.67 -2.49
CA MET A 139 -9.67 -3.70 -3.50
C MET A 139 -11.15 -3.87 -3.79
N VAL A 140 -11.99 -3.22 -2.97
CA VAL A 140 -13.46 -3.29 -3.03
C VAL A 140 -14.06 -1.89 -3.19
N THR A 141 -15.38 -1.84 -3.40
CA THR A 141 -16.04 -0.60 -3.86
C THR A 141 -16.21 0.43 -2.75
N ASN A 142 -16.48 -0.01 -1.52
CA ASN A 142 -16.83 0.87 -0.41
C ASN A 142 -16.43 0.28 0.95
N GLU A 143 -16.60 1.08 1.99
CA GLU A 143 -16.28 0.71 3.38
C GLU A 143 -17.05 -0.50 3.89
N ALA A 144 -18.35 -0.62 3.58
CA ALA A 144 -19.16 -1.74 4.04
C ALA A 144 -18.64 -3.08 3.48
N GLN A 145 -18.21 -3.09 2.21
CA GLN A 145 -17.56 -4.25 1.61
C GLN A 145 -16.19 -4.51 2.23
N ALA A 146 -15.39 -3.48 2.51
CA ALA A 146 -14.09 -3.64 3.14
C ALA A 146 -14.23 -4.24 4.55
N GLU A 147 -15.20 -3.75 5.32
CA GLU A 147 -15.56 -4.23 6.65
C GLU A 147 -16.02 -5.70 6.61
N SER A 148 -16.93 -6.04 5.69
CA SER A 148 -17.42 -7.41 5.50
C SER A 148 -16.30 -8.38 5.09
N VAL A 149 -15.43 -7.97 4.17
CA VAL A 149 -14.28 -8.77 3.74
C VAL A 149 -13.28 -9.00 4.86
N LEU A 150 -13.03 -8.00 5.69
CA LEU A 150 -12.04 -8.08 6.76
C LEU A 150 -12.58 -8.81 7.99
N PHE A 151 -13.81 -8.51 8.42
CA PHE A 151 -14.35 -8.89 9.72
C PHE A 151 -15.69 -9.63 9.69
N GLY A 152 -16.26 -9.94 8.52
CA GLY A 152 -17.44 -10.79 8.42
C GLY A 152 -17.19 -12.22 8.91
N ASP A 153 -18.23 -13.06 8.91
CA ASP A 153 -18.16 -14.44 9.42
C ASP A 153 -17.05 -15.29 8.77
N LEU A 154 -16.80 -15.06 7.48
CA LEU A 154 -15.69 -15.65 6.71
C LEU A 154 -14.63 -14.60 6.35
N GLY A 155 -14.43 -13.61 7.22
CA GLY A 155 -13.55 -12.47 7.03
C GLY A 155 -12.06 -12.81 7.09
N ALA A 156 -11.27 -12.06 6.34
CA ALA A 156 -9.84 -12.23 6.16
C ALA A 156 -9.05 -12.23 7.48
N VAL A 157 -9.40 -11.32 8.41
CA VAL A 157 -8.64 -11.07 9.64
C VAL A 157 -8.58 -12.31 10.55
N SER A 158 -9.59 -13.17 10.50
CA SER A 158 -9.64 -14.39 11.31
C SER A 158 -8.62 -15.45 10.88
N ALA A 159 -8.17 -15.42 9.63
CA ALA A 159 -7.30 -16.43 9.03
C ALA A 159 -5.91 -15.89 8.63
N LEU A 160 -5.71 -14.58 8.74
CA LEU A 160 -4.46 -13.91 8.35
C LEU A 160 -3.31 -14.29 9.33
N PRO A 161 -2.14 -14.72 8.84
CA PRO A 161 -0.99 -15.01 9.69
C PRO A 161 -0.52 -13.79 10.49
N SER A 162 0.00 -14.03 11.70
CA SER A 162 0.68 -12.98 12.46
C SER A 162 1.86 -12.43 11.65
N GLY A 163 1.99 -11.10 11.63
CA GLY A 163 3.03 -10.42 10.85
C GLY A 163 2.72 -10.20 9.38
N ALA A 164 1.62 -10.73 8.84
CA ALA A 164 1.20 -10.42 7.47
C ALA A 164 0.74 -8.95 7.34
N SER A 165 0.99 -8.36 6.17
CA SER A 165 0.60 -6.98 5.87
C SER A 165 -0.74 -6.94 5.13
N ILE A 166 -1.61 -6.00 5.51
CA ILE A 166 -2.83 -5.70 4.76
C ILE A 166 -2.60 -4.41 3.98
N ILE A 167 -2.95 -4.43 2.70
CA ILE A 167 -2.93 -3.28 1.79
C ILE A 167 -4.38 -3.00 1.37
N LEU A 168 -4.93 -1.91 1.92
CA LEU A 168 -6.26 -1.43 1.53
C LEU A 168 -6.12 -0.43 0.37
N SER A 169 -6.60 -0.81 -0.81
CA SER A 169 -6.60 0.03 -2.02
C SER A 169 -8.00 0.55 -2.38
N SER A 170 -9.01 0.27 -1.55
CA SER A 170 -10.37 0.77 -1.71
C SER A 170 -10.44 2.28 -1.42
N THR A 171 -11.32 2.99 -2.14
CA THR A 171 -11.63 4.38 -1.80
C THR A 171 -12.54 4.41 -0.58
N VAL A 172 -12.00 4.85 0.56
CA VAL A 172 -12.67 4.87 1.87
C VAL A 172 -12.37 6.20 2.57
N SER A 173 -13.18 6.55 3.57
CA SER A 173 -12.95 7.73 4.39
C SER A 173 -11.70 7.58 5.27
N PRO A 174 -11.02 8.70 5.60
CA PRO A 174 -9.92 8.68 6.56
C PRO A 174 -10.34 8.17 7.96
N ALA A 175 -11.59 8.44 8.37
CA ALA A 175 -12.11 7.97 9.65
C ALA A 175 -12.19 6.44 9.72
N PHE A 176 -12.64 5.80 8.64
CA PHE A 176 -12.65 4.34 8.51
C PHE A 176 -11.24 3.75 8.61
N VAL A 177 -10.26 4.39 7.96
CA VAL A 177 -8.84 4.00 8.04
C VAL A 177 -8.31 4.03 9.48
N SER A 178 -8.54 5.12 10.22
CA SER A 178 -8.14 5.21 11.64
C SER A 178 -8.86 4.20 12.54
N GLN A 179 -10.11 3.84 12.23
CA GLN A 179 -10.82 2.79 12.96
C GLN A 179 -10.23 1.41 12.67
N LEU A 180 -9.89 1.15 11.41
CA LEU A 180 -9.30 -0.11 10.98
C LEU A 180 -7.94 -0.33 11.63
N GLU A 181 -7.08 0.69 11.65
CA GLU A 181 -5.77 0.64 12.30
C GLU A 181 -5.89 0.26 13.78
N ARG A 182 -6.78 0.93 14.54
CA ARG A 182 -6.99 0.62 15.97
C ARG A 182 -7.45 -0.83 16.21
N ARG A 183 -8.24 -1.40 15.29
CA ARG A 183 -8.70 -2.79 15.41
C ARG A 183 -7.62 -3.80 15.07
N LEU A 184 -6.69 -3.45 14.18
CA LEU A 184 -5.62 -4.33 13.71
C LEU A 184 -4.31 -4.20 14.51
N GLN A 185 -4.13 -3.11 15.26
CA GLN A 185 -2.94 -2.82 16.10
C GLN A 185 -2.60 -3.92 17.11
N SER A 186 -3.58 -4.74 17.52
CA SER A 186 -3.34 -5.86 18.43
C SER A 186 -2.86 -7.15 17.74
N ARG A 187 -2.88 -7.23 16.41
CA ARG A 187 -2.67 -8.49 15.68
C ARG A 187 -1.66 -8.45 14.52
N PHE A 188 -1.39 -7.31 13.89
CA PHE A 188 -0.55 -7.27 12.67
C PHE A 188 0.50 -6.17 12.70
N CYS A 189 1.66 -6.48 12.10
CA CYS A 189 2.90 -5.70 12.23
C CYS A 189 2.94 -4.45 11.33
N SER A 190 2.13 -4.38 10.26
CA SER A 190 2.05 -3.19 9.41
C SER A 190 0.76 -3.16 8.56
N LEU A 191 0.06 -2.02 8.59
CA LEU A 191 -1.09 -1.72 7.74
C LEU A 191 -0.69 -0.59 6.79
N CYS A 192 -0.63 -0.86 5.48
CA CYS A 192 -0.22 0.11 4.47
C CYS A 192 -1.45 0.63 3.71
N PHE A 193 -1.68 1.94 3.77
CA PHE A 193 -2.78 2.61 3.07
C PHE A 193 -2.28 3.35 1.83
N LYS A 194 -3.03 3.25 0.73
CA LYS A 194 -2.84 4.09 -0.45
C LYS A 194 -4.09 4.95 -0.64
N TYR A 195 -4.00 6.24 -0.28
CA TYR A 195 -5.09 7.20 -0.53
C TYR A 195 -5.18 7.49 -2.03
N PRO A 196 -6.34 7.32 -2.67
CA PRO A 196 -6.59 7.91 -3.97
C PRO A 196 -7.01 9.37 -3.77
N PHE A 197 -6.21 10.29 -4.29
CA PHE A 197 -6.65 11.64 -4.65
C PHE A 197 -6.60 11.75 -6.17
#